data_AF-A0A7W7RS40-F1
#
_entry.id   AF-A0A7W7RS40-F1
#
_cell.length_a   1.000
_cell.length_b   1.000
_cell.length_c   1.000
_cell.angle_alpha   90.00
_cell.angle_beta   90.00
_cell.angle_gamma   90.00
#
_symmetry.space_group_name_H-M   'P 1'
#
loop_
_entity.id
_entity.type
_entity.pdbx_description
1 polymer ?
#
loop_
_entity_poly.entity_id
_entity_poly.type
_entity_poly.pdbx_seq_one_letter_code
_entity_poly.pdbx_strand_id
1 'polypeptide(L)'
;MRGEAPGTARLQLVGGLPLLRPEEQVFEAMLDGWRNQQLARNLAFSTIEGREATVRGFAGHADAFPWEWTAQAVDEWCGDLRAVRKVKQSTLRNYSGSVRSFCQYVTDPAYGWAEQCETRFGTHPVQVVHEWNSAVHAQEYEGDPSKRAFTLDELQALFDHADEQVTQVRGRGRSSASTASATSALARL
;
A
#
# COMPACT_ATOMS: atom_id res chain seq x y z
N MET A 1 -10.77 -25.60 14.32
CA MET A 1 -10.50 -25.24 12.92
C MET A 1 -10.17 -23.76 12.88
N ARG A 2 -8.90 -23.37 12.72
CA ARG A 2 -8.54 -21.96 12.52
C ARG A 2 -8.86 -21.62 11.06
N GLY A 3 -9.70 -20.60 10.86
CA GLY A 3 -9.97 -20.07 9.52
C GLY A 3 -8.67 -19.57 8.90
N GLU A 4 -8.41 -19.98 7.67
CA GLU A 4 -7.24 -19.55 6.90
C GLU A 4 -7.36 -18.04 6.63
N ALA A 5 -6.28 -17.28 6.84
CA ALA A 5 -6.32 -15.84 6.65
C ALA A 5 -6.48 -15.50 5.16
N PRO A 6 -7.22 -14.43 4.79
CA PRO A 6 -7.30 -13.97 3.41
C PRO A 6 -5.89 -13.70 2.84
N GLY A 7 -5.61 -14.24 1.65
CA GLY A 7 -4.33 -14.05 0.97
C GLY A 7 -3.21 -15.00 1.39
N THR A 8 -3.50 -16.14 2.02
CA THR A 8 -2.50 -17.20 2.19
C THR A 8 -2.11 -17.83 0.85
N ALA A 9 -0.86 -18.25 0.72
CA ALA A 9 -0.36 -18.85 -0.51
C ALA A 9 -1.16 -20.11 -0.91
N ARG A 10 -1.62 -20.88 0.09
CA ARG A 10 -2.46 -22.06 -0.13
C ARG A 10 -3.76 -21.76 -0.84
N LEU A 11 -4.41 -20.64 -0.53
CA LEU A 11 -5.67 -20.24 -1.16
C LEU A 11 -5.46 -19.73 -2.59
N GLN A 12 -4.29 -19.18 -2.90
CA GLN A 12 -4.01 -18.58 -4.21
C GLN A 12 -3.40 -19.56 -5.23
N LEU A 13 -2.76 -20.64 -4.76
CA LEU A 13 -2.02 -21.57 -5.63
C LEU A 13 -2.77 -22.89 -5.93
N VAL A 14 -4.10 -22.95 -5.75
CA VAL A 14 -4.91 -24.15 -6.07
C VAL A 14 -5.05 -24.30 -7.59
N GLY A 15 -4.07 -24.94 -8.23
CA GLY A 15 -4.10 -25.23 -9.66
C GLY A 15 -3.03 -26.24 -10.06
N GLY A 16 -3.43 -27.51 -10.22
CA GLY A 16 -2.56 -28.64 -10.58
C GLY A 16 -2.12 -28.68 -12.05
N LEU A 17 -1.96 -27.52 -12.70
CA LEU A 17 -1.48 -27.43 -14.09
C LEU A 17 0.00 -27.02 -14.11
N PRO A 18 0.81 -27.56 -15.05
CA PRO A 18 2.17 -27.09 -15.25
C PRO A 18 2.17 -25.59 -15.59
N LEU A 19 2.79 -24.79 -14.73
CA LEU A 19 2.86 -23.34 -14.88
C LEU A 19 3.89 -23.03 -15.97
N LEU A 20 3.46 -22.45 -17.10
CA LEU A 20 4.37 -22.04 -18.20
C LEU A 20 5.33 -20.91 -17.79
N ARG A 21 5.00 -20.17 -16.74
CA ARG A 21 5.80 -19.11 -16.09
C ARG A 21 5.51 -19.12 -14.58
N PRO A 22 6.15 -20.01 -13.80
CA PRO A 22 5.84 -20.18 -12.39
C PRO A 22 6.14 -18.93 -11.56
N GLU A 23 7.17 -18.17 -11.92
CA GLU A 23 7.61 -16.97 -11.21
C GLU A 23 6.55 -15.86 -11.30
N GLU A 24 6.13 -15.52 -12.52
CA GLU A 24 5.09 -14.52 -12.77
C GLU A 24 3.79 -14.88 -12.04
N GLN A 25 3.36 -16.14 -12.12
CA GLN A 25 2.11 -16.58 -11.50
C GLN A 25 2.15 -16.51 -9.98
N VAL A 26 3.28 -16.88 -9.36
CA VAL A 26 3.45 -16.75 -7.91
C VAL A 26 3.48 -15.27 -7.51
N PHE A 27 4.11 -14.41 -8.29
CA PHE A 27 4.13 -12.98 -8.01
C PHE A 27 2.74 -12.34 -8.13
N GLU A 28 1.96 -12.66 -9.17
CA GLU A 28 0.57 -12.22 -9.30
C GLU A 28 -0.28 -12.70 -8.12
N ALA A 29 -0.13 -13.97 -7.73
CA ALA A 29 -0.84 -14.55 -6.60
C ALA A 29 -0.49 -13.87 -5.26
N MET A 30 0.77 -13.43 -5.07
CA MET A 30 1.18 -12.62 -3.93
C MET A 30 0.49 -11.25 -3.94
N LEU A 31 0.43 -10.59 -5.10
CA LEU A 31 -0.21 -9.28 -5.23
C LEU A 31 -1.72 -9.37 -4.98
N ASP A 32 -2.40 -10.38 -5.51
CA ASP A 32 -3.82 -10.63 -5.25
C ASP A 32 -4.09 -10.95 -3.77
N GLY A 33 -3.22 -11.76 -3.15
CA GLY A 33 -3.31 -12.04 -1.72
C GLY A 33 -3.11 -10.77 -0.88
N TRP A 34 -2.14 -9.92 -1.25
CA TRP A 34 -1.88 -8.66 -0.57
C TRP A 34 -3.02 -7.65 -0.75
N ARG A 35 -3.61 -7.59 -1.94
CA ARG A 35 -4.83 -6.82 -2.24
C ARG A 35 -5.95 -7.17 -1.27
N ASN A 36 -6.24 -8.47 -1.14
CA ASN A 36 -7.28 -8.97 -0.24
C ASN A 36 -6.99 -8.64 1.23
N GLN A 37 -5.73 -8.75 1.65
CA GLN A 37 -5.31 -8.35 3.00
C GLN A 37 -5.56 -6.86 3.26
N GLN A 38 -5.27 -5.99 2.28
CA GLN A 38 -5.48 -4.55 2.41
C GLN A 38 -6.96 -4.17 2.40
N LEU A 39 -7.78 -4.86 1.59
CA LEU A 39 -9.24 -4.71 1.60
C LEU A 39 -9.84 -5.10 2.96
N ALA A 40 -9.37 -6.19 3.56
CA ALA A 40 -9.80 -6.61 4.90
C ALA A 40 -9.46 -5.57 6.00
N ARG A 41 -8.50 -4.67 5.74
CA ARG A 41 -8.14 -3.54 6.61
C ARG A 41 -8.86 -2.24 6.24
N ASN A 42 -9.86 -2.29 5.37
CA ASN A 42 -10.67 -1.16 4.90
C ASN A 42 -9.85 -0.04 4.23
N LEU A 43 -8.76 -0.38 3.55
CA LEU A 43 -8.04 0.59 2.71
C LEU A 43 -8.88 0.94 1.46
N ALA A 44 -8.82 2.19 1.04
CA ALA A 44 -9.44 2.63 -0.21
C ALA A 44 -8.81 1.95 -1.43
N PHE A 45 -9.63 1.60 -2.43
CA PHE A 45 -9.17 0.94 -3.67
C PHE A 45 -8.03 1.69 -4.35
N SER A 46 -8.12 3.01 -4.47
CA SER A 46 -7.07 3.85 -5.07
C SER A 46 -5.72 3.75 -4.35
N THR A 47 -5.74 3.61 -3.02
CA THR A 47 -4.53 3.39 -2.22
C THR A 47 -3.92 2.02 -2.52
N ILE A 48 -4.76 0.99 -2.65
CA ILE A 48 -4.33 -0.38 -2.92
C ILE A 48 -3.71 -0.47 -4.32
N GLU A 49 -4.39 0.09 -5.33
CA GLU A 49 -3.92 0.14 -6.72
C GLU A 49 -2.59 0.89 -6.83
N GLY A 50 -2.45 2.04 -6.16
CA GLY A 50 -1.20 2.80 -6.14
C GLY A 50 -0.04 2.04 -5.49
N ARG A 51 -0.33 1.26 -4.44
CA ARG A 51 0.64 0.40 -3.77
C ARG A 51 1.07 -0.78 -4.64
N GLU A 52 0.14 -1.46 -5.30
CA GLU A 52 0.44 -2.54 -6.25
C GLU A 52 1.26 -2.03 -7.43
N ALA A 53 0.87 -0.88 -8.02
CA ALA A 53 1.62 -0.26 -9.11
C ALA A 53 3.06 0.08 -8.70
N THR A 54 3.25 0.53 -7.46
CA THR A 54 4.59 0.77 -6.90
C THR A 54 5.41 -0.51 -6.82
N VAL A 55 4.84 -1.59 -6.29
CA VAL A 55 5.53 -2.88 -6.15
C VAL A 55 5.89 -3.48 -7.51
N ARG A 56 4.97 -3.40 -8.50
CA ARG A 56 5.25 -3.80 -9.89
C ARG A 56 6.34 -2.94 -10.53
N GLY A 57 6.31 -1.63 -10.27
CA GLY A 57 7.33 -0.70 -10.74
C GLY A 57 8.72 -1.00 -10.19
N PHE A 58 8.80 -1.42 -8.92
CA PHE A 58 10.06 -1.90 -8.34
C PHE A 58 10.49 -3.23 -8.95
N ALA A 59 9.60 -4.22 -9.03
CA ALA A 59 9.89 -5.52 -9.64
C ALA A 59 10.46 -5.38 -11.06
N GLY A 60 9.84 -4.51 -11.88
CA GLY A 60 10.29 -4.24 -13.24
C GLY A 60 11.57 -3.41 -13.34
N HIS A 61 11.94 -2.64 -12.30
CA HIS A 61 13.24 -1.95 -12.25
C HIS A 61 14.35 -2.90 -11.81
N ALA A 62 14.09 -3.74 -10.81
CA ALA A 62 15.02 -4.75 -10.32
C ALA A 62 15.22 -5.91 -11.31
N ASP A 63 14.31 -6.05 -12.29
CA ASP A 63 14.24 -7.19 -13.23
C ASP A 63 14.30 -8.54 -12.50
N ALA A 64 13.63 -8.60 -11.36
CA ALA A 64 13.71 -9.70 -10.42
C ALA A 64 12.41 -9.85 -9.62
N PHE A 65 12.20 -11.06 -9.09
CA PHE A 65 11.03 -11.39 -8.29
C PHE A 65 11.29 -11.22 -6.78
N PRO A 66 10.24 -11.18 -5.93
CA PRO A 66 10.38 -10.84 -4.52
C PRO A 66 11.38 -11.68 -3.71
N TRP A 67 11.65 -12.93 -4.12
CA TRP A 67 12.60 -13.84 -3.47
C TRP A 67 14.07 -13.62 -3.89
N GLU A 68 14.33 -12.70 -4.81
CA GLU A 68 15.68 -12.31 -5.26
C GLU A 68 16.00 -10.84 -4.97
N TRP A 69 15.04 -10.08 -4.43
CA TRP A 69 15.25 -8.68 -4.13
C TRP A 69 16.32 -8.46 -3.07
N THR A 70 17.05 -7.36 -3.20
CA THR A 70 18.09 -6.95 -2.27
C THR A 70 17.86 -5.51 -1.80
N ALA A 71 18.47 -5.14 -0.67
CA ALA A 71 18.47 -3.76 -0.20
C ALA A 71 19.15 -2.81 -1.22
N GLN A 72 20.20 -3.30 -1.91
CA GLN A 72 20.89 -2.55 -2.96
C GLN A 72 19.97 -2.21 -4.14
N ALA A 73 19.15 -3.17 -4.60
CA ALA A 73 18.18 -2.92 -5.67
C ALA A 73 17.20 -1.80 -5.30
N VAL A 74 16.78 -1.73 -4.02
CA VAL A 74 15.93 -0.63 -3.52
C VAL A 74 16.67 0.71 -3.58
N ASP A 75 17.93 0.74 -3.17
CA ASP A 75 18.74 1.98 -3.17
C ASP A 75 18.98 2.50 -4.58
N GLU A 76 19.30 1.62 -5.53
CA GLU A 76 19.45 1.94 -6.95
C GLU A 76 18.14 2.49 -7.54
N TRP A 77 17.01 1.82 -7.25
CA TRP A 77 15.70 2.28 -7.70
C TRP A 77 15.34 3.67 -7.16
N CYS A 78 15.55 3.90 -5.86
CA CYS A 78 15.34 5.19 -5.23
C CYS A 78 16.25 6.28 -5.84
N GLY A 79 17.52 5.95 -6.08
CA GLY A 79 18.49 6.80 -6.76
C GLY A 79 17.98 7.23 -8.14
N ASP A 80 17.51 6.30 -8.95
CA ASP A 80 16.99 6.56 -10.30
C ASP A 80 15.70 7.39 -10.28
N LEU A 81 14.76 7.08 -9.37
CA LEU A 81 13.53 7.85 -9.20
C LEU A 81 13.82 9.32 -8.88
N ARG A 82 14.87 9.59 -8.09
CA ARG A 82 15.30 10.94 -7.76
C ARG A 82 16.10 11.59 -8.89
N ALA A 83 17.10 10.91 -9.44
CA ALA A 83 18.04 11.46 -10.40
C ALA A 83 17.42 11.66 -11.78
N VAL A 84 16.66 10.67 -12.26
CA VAL A 84 16.08 10.64 -13.60
C VAL A 84 14.65 11.18 -13.60
N ARG A 85 13.79 10.64 -12.72
CA ARG A 85 12.37 11.00 -12.70
C ARG A 85 12.03 12.22 -11.85
N LYS A 86 13.02 12.79 -11.14
CA LYS A 86 12.88 13.97 -10.27
C LYS A 86 11.71 13.87 -9.28
N VAL A 87 11.47 12.66 -8.77
CA VAL A 87 10.38 12.38 -7.83
C VAL A 87 10.63 13.11 -6.50
N LYS A 88 9.58 13.74 -5.94
CA LYS A 88 9.66 14.42 -4.64
C LYS A 88 9.94 13.41 -3.52
N GLN A 89 10.69 13.82 -2.50
CA GLN A 89 11.03 12.98 -1.34
C GLN A 89 9.82 12.34 -0.64
N SER A 90 8.71 13.07 -0.53
CA SER A 90 7.46 12.53 0.03
C SER A 90 6.91 11.35 -0.77
N THR A 91 7.07 11.40 -2.09
CA THR A 91 6.63 10.33 -3.00
C THR A 91 7.60 9.15 -2.93
N LEU A 92 8.91 9.39 -2.88
CA LEU A 92 9.93 8.34 -2.71
C LEU A 92 9.74 7.56 -1.40
N ARG A 93 9.45 8.28 -0.30
CA ARG A 93 9.08 7.65 0.98
C ARG A 93 7.80 6.83 0.88
N ASN A 94 6.78 7.32 0.18
CA ASN A 94 5.55 6.55 -0.04
C ASN A 94 5.82 5.28 -0.87
N TYR A 95 6.68 5.35 -1.88
CA TYR A 95 7.05 4.19 -2.67
C TYR A 95 7.81 3.15 -1.85
N SER A 96 8.86 3.59 -1.15
CA SER A 96 9.64 2.75 -0.24
C SER A 96 8.76 2.12 0.84
N GLY A 97 7.81 2.89 1.41
CA GLY A 97 6.85 2.39 2.39
C GLY A 97 5.90 1.33 1.82
N SER A 98 5.53 1.42 0.55
CA SER A 98 4.68 0.43 -0.12
C SER A 98 5.44 -0.88 -0.34
N VAL A 99 6.69 -0.82 -0.83
CA VAL A 99 7.56 -2.00 -0.97
C VAL A 99 7.82 -2.64 0.39
N ARG A 100 8.12 -1.85 1.42
CA ARG A 100 8.29 -2.33 2.80
C ARG A 100 7.06 -3.10 3.29
N SER A 101 5.88 -2.53 3.09
CA SER A 101 4.61 -3.12 3.53
C SER A 101 4.29 -4.41 2.78
N PHE A 102 4.64 -4.51 1.50
CA PHE A 102 4.52 -5.75 0.73
C PHE A 102 5.50 -6.81 1.24
N CYS A 103 6.77 -6.44 1.46
CA CYS A 103 7.78 -7.34 2.02
C CYS A 103 7.33 -7.90 3.37
N GLN A 104 6.81 -7.05 4.27
CA GLN A 104 6.25 -7.49 5.56
C GLN A 104 5.17 -8.57 5.38
N TYR A 105 4.28 -8.42 4.40
CA TYR A 105 3.22 -9.38 4.12
C TYR A 105 3.77 -10.72 3.60
N VAL A 106 4.69 -10.70 2.63
CA VAL A 106 5.23 -11.96 2.05
C VAL A 106 6.22 -12.67 2.98
N THR A 107 6.85 -11.95 3.91
CA THR A 107 7.72 -12.55 4.94
C THR A 107 6.97 -13.06 6.17
N ASP A 108 5.71 -12.68 6.36
CA ASP A 108 4.94 -13.07 7.54
C ASP A 108 4.57 -14.57 7.44
N PRO A 109 5.01 -15.41 8.40
CA PRO A 109 4.74 -16.85 8.40
C PRO A 109 3.25 -17.20 8.37
N ALA A 110 2.37 -16.29 8.81
CA ALA A 110 0.93 -16.50 8.77
C ALA A 110 0.38 -16.66 7.33
N TYR A 111 1.07 -16.15 6.31
CA TYR A 111 0.65 -16.26 4.91
C TYR A 111 1.37 -17.38 4.14
N GLY A 112 2.51 -17.85 4.62
CA GLY A 112 3.23 -19.01 4.08
C GLY A 112 3.98 -18.77 2.75
N TRP A 113 4.13 -17.52 2.32
CA TRP A 113 4.79 -17.19 1.05
C TRP A 113 6.28 -17.54 1.03
N ALA A 114 6.99 -17.32 2.14
CA ALA A 114 8.41 -17.66 2.25
C ALA A 114 8.68 -19.16 2.00
N GLU A 115 7.92 -20.05 2.64
CA GLU A 115 8.05 -21.51 2.47
C GLU A 115 7.71 -21.95 1.04
N GLN A 116 6.68 -21.35 0.43
CA GLN A 116 6.30 -21.65 -0.95
C GLN A 116 7.38 -21.23 -1.94
N CYS A 117 8.01 -20.07 -1.74
CA CYS A 117 9.11 -19.62 -2.59
C CYS A 117 10.33 -20.51 -2.40
N GLU A 118 10.69 -20.84 -1.16
CA GLU A 118 11.83 -21.70 -0.86
C GLU A 118 11.68 -23.06 -1.57
N THR A 119 10.49 -23.66 -1.47
CA THR A 119 10.18 -24.95 -2.10
C THR A 119 10.23 -24.89 -3.63
N ARG A 120 9.82 -23.77 -4.24
CA ARG A 120 9.65 -23.64 -5.71
C ARG A 120 10.89 -23.10 -6.41
N PHE A 121 11.59 -22.18 -5.77
CA PHE A 121 12.65 -21.36 -6.36
C PHE A 121 13.99 -21.47 -5.61
N GLY A 122 14.04 -22.17 -4.47
CA GLY A 122 15.27 -22.37 -3.70
C GLY A 122 15.74 -21.13 -2.93
N THR A 123 14.89 -20.13 -2.80
CA THR A 123 15.10 -18.91 -2.00
C THR A 123 13.75 -18.34 -1.57
N HIS A 124 13.74 -17.35 -0.69
CA HIS A 124 12.54 -16.77 -0.11
C HIS A 124 12.57 -15.23 -0.08
N PRO A 125 11.41 -14.57 -0.10
CA PRO A 125 11.34 -13.12 0.11
C PRO A 125 11.91 -12.72 1.46
N VAL A 126 12.58 -11.57 1.49
CA VAL A 126 13.12 -10.95 2.71
C VAL A 126 12.68 -9.48 2.79
N GLN A 127 12.79 -8.88 3.97
CA GLN A 127 12.62 -7.43 4.09
C GLN A 127 13.84 -6.73 3.51
N VAL A 128 13.65 -5.98 2.43
CA VAL A 128 14.73 -5.24 1.74
C VAL A 128 14.74 -3.74 2.06
N VAL A 129 13.66 -3.21 2.66
CA VAL A 129 13.54 -1.80 3.05
C VAL A 129 13.76 -1.65 4.56
N HIS A 130 14.97 -1.23 4.94
CA HIS A 130 15.33 -0.95 6.32
C HIS A 130 15.35 0.56 6.60
N GLU A 131 15.55 0.89 7.87
CA GLU A 131 15.60 2.27 8.33
C GLU A 131 16.84 3.00 7.81
N TRP A 132 17.98 2.31 7.68
CA TRP A 132 19.24 2.91 7.23
C TRP A 132 19.22 3.33 5.77
N ASN A 133 18.73 2.49 4.86
CA ASN A 133 18.54 2.85 3.45
C ASN A 133 17.48 3.95 3.31
N SER A 134 16.40 3.91 4.08
CA SER A 134 15.41 4.99 4.09
C SER A 134 15.96 6.33 4.62
N ALA A 135 16.90 6.30 5.57
CA ALA A 135 17.50 7.49 6.19
C ALA A 135 18.62 8.12 5.35
N VAL A 136 19.43 7.31 4.65
CA VAL A 136 20.46 7.82 3.71
C VAL A 136 19.81 8.69 2.63
N HIS A 137 18.68 8.24 2.06
CA HIS A 137 17.92 9.02 1.08
C HIS A 137 17.34 10.33 1.66
N ALA A 138 17.13 10.40 2.98
CA ALA A 138 16.70 11.62 3.67
C ALA A 138 17.85 12.59 3.95
N GLN A 139 19.05 12.09 4.30
CA GLN A 139 20.23 12.91 4.59
C GLN A 139 20.82 13.59 3.35
N GLU A 140 20.74 12.99 2.17
CA GLU A 140 21.15 13.64 0.91
C GLU A 140 20.25 14.84 0.52
N TYR A 141 19.23 15.18 1.32
CA TYR A 141 18.25 16.24 1.06
C TYR A 141 18.06 17.17 2.26
N GLU A 142 19.09 17.92 2.62
CA GLU A 142 19.01 19.01 3.62
C GLU A 142 18.58 20.36 3.01
N GLY A 143 17.62 20.38 2.07
CA GLY A 143 17.14 21.66 1.54
C GLY A 143 15.89 21.60 0.67
N ASP A 144 14.74 21.94 1.26
CA ASP A 144 13.57 22.46 0.51
C ASP A 144 12.96 23.66 1.23
N PRO A 145 13.21 24.90 0.75
CA PRO A 145 12.56 26.09 1.26
C PRO A 145 11.04 26.12 1.00
N SER A 146 10.50 25.24 0.14
CA SER A 146 9.11 25.32 -0.34
C SER A 146 8.07 24.64 0.55
N LYS A 147 8.47 24.08 1.70
CA LYS A 147 7.55 23.43 2.66
C LYS A 147 7.54 24.15 4.01
N ARG A 148 7.04 25.38 3.98
CA ARG A 148 6.58 26.06 5.19
C ARG A 148 5.36 25.33 5.74
N ALA A 149 5.30 25.12 7.06
CA ALA A 149 4.11 24.61 7.72
C ALA A 149 2.93 25.61 7.57
N PHE A 150 1.74 25.10 7.25
CA PHE A 150 0.52 25.90 7.16
C PHE A 150 0.27 26.64 8.48
N THR A 151 -0.23 27.87 8.41
CA THR A 151 -0.73 28.57 9.60
C THR A 151 -2.10 28.01 10.01
N LEU A 152 -2.51 28.28 11.25
CA LEU A 152 -3.83 27.88 11.75
C LEU A 152 -4.97 28.45 10.90
N ASP A 153 -4.80 29.66 10.36
CA ASP A 153 -5.79 30.31 9.48
C ASP A 153 -5.92 29.60 8.12
N GLU A 154 -4.81 29.10 7.57
CA GLU A 154 -4.80 28.35 6.31
C GLU A 154 -5.43 26.97 6.47
N LEU A 155 -5.27 26.34 7.64
CA LEU A 155 -5.96 25.09 7.97
C LEU A 155 -7.46 25.31 8.15
N GLN A 156 -7.88 26.39 8.80
CA GLN A 156 -9.30 26.73 8.95
C GLN A 156 -9.97 26.96 7.58
N ALA A 157 -9.34 27.73 6.69
CA ALA A 157 -9.85 27.97 5.34
C ALA A 157 -9.93 26.68 4.49
N LEU A 158 -9.00 25.73 4.70
CA LEU A 158 -9.03 24.43 4.03
C LEU A 158 -10.20 23.56 4.51
N PHE A 159 -10.48 23.56 5.82
CA PHE A 159 -11.62 22.81 6.39
C PHE A 159 -12.96 23.44 6.01
N ASP A 160 -13.07 24.76 6.03
CA ASP A 160 -14.29 25.48 5.61
C ASP A 160 -14.60 25.20 4.13
N HIS A 161 -13.58 25.14 3.26
CA HIS A 161 -13.75 24.78 1.86
C HIS A 161 -14.17 23.31 1.66
N ALA A 162 -13.66 22.40 2.48
CA ALA A 162 -14.05 20.99 2.43
C ALA A 162 -15.52 20.79 2.85
N ASP A 163 -15.99 21.53 3.86
CA ASP A 163 -17.38 21.49 4.34
C ASP A 163 -18.36 22.12 3.33
N GLU A 164 -17.95 23.18 2.61
CA GLU A 164 -18.73 23.75 1.51
C GLU A 164 -18.91 22.76 0.35
N GLN A 165 -17.88 21.97 0.03
CA GLN A 165 -17.93 20.91 -1.00
C GLN A 165 -18.87 19.77 -0.59
N VAL A 166 -18.93 19.40 0.70
CA VAL A 166 -19.89 18.41 1.23
C VAL A 166 -21.33 18.94 1.13
N THR A 167 -21.53 20.24 1.29
CA THR A 167 -22.85 20.89 1.21
C THR A 167 -23.36 20.95 -0.24
N GLN A 168 -22.48 21.11 -1.24
CA GLN A 168 -22.86 21.08 -2.66
C GLN A 168 -23.29 19.69 -3.17
N VAL A 169 -22.72 18.60 -2.65
CA VAL A 169 -23.08 17.22 -3.03
C VAL A 169 -24.48 16.84 -2.50
N ARG A 170 -24.93 17.44 -1.39
CA ARG A 170 -26.28 17.20 -0.84
C ARG A 170 -27.41 17.96 -1.53
N GLY A 171 -27.09 18.96 -2.38
CA GLY A 171 -28.08 19.76 -3.11
C GLY A 171 -28.64 19.11 -4.39
N ARG A 172 -28.14 17.95 -4.84
CA ARG A 172 -28.49 17.32 -6.13
C ARG A 172 -29.22 15.97 -6.05
N GLY A 173 -29.86 15.64 -4.93
CA GLY A 173 -30.69 14.43 -4.80
C GLY A 173 -32.03 14.70 -4.14
N ARG A 174 -33.13 14.59 -4.89
CA ARG A 174 -34.51 14.69 -4.41
C ARG A 174 -34.96 13.37 -3.75
N SER A 175 -35.41 13.49 -2.50
CA SER A 175 -36.50 12.78 -1.79
C SER A 175 -36.75 11.29 -2.04
N SER A 176 -36.66 10.49 -0.97
CA SER A 176 -37.71 9.54 -0.59
C SER A 176 -37.83 9.44 0.93
N ALA A 177 -39.07 9.41 1.38
CA ALA A 177 -39.53 9.62 2.75
C ALA A 177 -39.39 8.40 3.67
N SER A 178 -39.38 8.73 4.98
CA SER A 178 -40.04 8.06 6.10
C SER A 178 -39.76 6.58 6.41
N THR A 179 -39.20 6.36 7.59
CA THR A 179 -39.82 5.54 8.64
C THR A 179 -39.57 6.17 10.01
N ALA A 180 -40.67 6.53 10.68
CA ALA A 180 -40.79 6.82 12.11
C ALA A 180 -40.36 5.59 12.94
N SER A 181 -39.97 5.65 14.22
CA SER A 181 -40.69 6.23 15.35
C SER A 181 -39.84 6.30 16.63
N ALA A 182 -40.08 7.35 17.43
CA ALA A 182 -40.03 7.55 18.89
C ALA A 182 -38.93 6.85 19.75
N THR A 183 -38.22 7.56 20.63
CA THR A 183 -38.80 8.00 21.93
C THR A 183 -38.08 9.23 22.51
N SER A 184 -38.89 10.22 22.87
CA SER A 184 -38.56 11.42 23.64
C SER A 184 -38.40 11.10 25.13
N ALA A 185 -37.36 11.63 25.79
CA ALA A 185 -37.44 12.17 27.15
C ALA A 185 -36.14 12.88 27.55
N LEU A 186 -36.11 14.22 27.40
CA LEU A 186 -35.39 15.10 28.32
C LEU A 186 -36.14 16.44 28.37
N ALA A 187 -36.87 16.67 29.46
CA ALA A 187 -37.23 17.99 29.92
C ALA A 187 -36.67 18.16 31.34
N ARG A 188 -35.93 19.26 31.50
CA ARG A 188 -35.23 19.72 32.70
C ARG A 188 -36.23 20.09 33.80
N LEU A 189 -35.94 19.70 35.03
CA LEU A 189 -35.51 20.57 36.15
C LEU A 189 -34.77 19.71 37.17
#